data_AF-A0A2G9ZX61-F1
#
_entry.id   AF-A0A2G9ZX61-F1
#
_cell.length_a   1.000
_cell.length_b   1.000
_cell.length_c   1.000
_cell.angle_alpha   90.00
_cell.angle_beta   90.00
_cell.angle_gamma   90.00
#
_symmetry.space_group_name_H-M   'P 1'
#
loop_
_entity.id
_entity.type
_entity.pdbx_description
1 polymer ?
#
loop_
_entity_poly.entity_id
_entity_poly.type
_entity_poly.pdbx_seq_one_letter_code
_entity_poly.pdbx_strand_id
1 'polypeptide(L)'
;MNRHRHFFRQIEDARGFTLIETLVAVMILAISLVVVMQLFSGGLKANRISNDYLYGIFHASEKMEELLLAPELLPGSFSGDFGDGYQWEAVIDFIEDEEAEEGA
;
A
#
# COMPACT_ATOMS: atom_id res chain seq x y z
N MET A 1 -57.51 -13.38 60.55
CA MET A 1 -57.36 -11.98 60.08
C MET A 1 -56.01 -11.87 59.36
N ASN A 2 -56.05 -11.72 58.03
CA ASN A 2 -54.89 -11.54 57.15
C ASN A 2 -54.08 -10.28 57.52
N ARG A 3 -52.76 -10.32 57.33
CA ARG A 3 -52.08 -9.48 56.31
C ARG A 3 -50.59 -9.84 56.16
N HIS A 4 -50.32 -10.48 55.04
CA HIS A 4 -49.15 -10.31 54.17
C HIS A 4 -48.24 -9.13 54.52
N ARG A 5 -46.96 -9.42 54.78
CA ARG A 5 -45.87 -8.58 54.28
C ARG A 5 -44.84 -9.45 53.60
N HIS A 6 -44.73 -9.18 52.31
CA HIS A 6 -43.99 -9.92 51.33
C HIS A 6 -42.54 -10.12 51.74
N PHE A 7 -42.17 -11.39 51.72
CA PHE A 7 -40.84 -11.94 51.59
C PHE A 7 -40.20 -11.37 50.32
N PHE A 8 -39.72 -10.11 50.35
CA PHE A 8 -38.80 -9.62 49.33
C PHE A 8 -37.47 -10.31 49.59
N ARG A 9 -37.39 -11.53 49.05
CA ARG A 9 -36.16 -12.24 48.79
C ARG A 9 -35.26 -11.28 48.03
N GLN A 10 -34.20 -10.80 48.68
CA GLN A 10 -33.01 -10.35 47.97
C GLN A 10 -32.63 -11.50 47.04
N ILE A 11 -32.99 -11.36 45.77
CA ILE A 11 -32.19 -11.98 44.72
C ILE A 11 -30.94 -11.10 44.74
N GLU A 12 -29.93 -11.52 45.50
CA GLU A 12 -28.59 -11.04 45.23
C GLU A 12 -28.33 -11.35 43.75
N ASP A 13 -28.28 -10.30 42.94
CA ASP A 13 -27.84 -10.34 41.55
C ASP A 13 -26.42 -10.91 41.55
N ALA A 14 -26.31 -12.23 41.49
CA ALA A 14 -25.09 -12.95 41.23
C ALA A 14 -24.70 -12.69 39.77
N ARG A 15 -24.23 -11.48 39.52
CA ARG A 15 -23.57 -11.04 38.27
C ARG A 15 -22.17 -11.66 38.24
N GLY A 16 -22.12 -12.98 38.10
CA GLY A 16 -20.90 -13.70 37.77
C GLY A 16 -20.63 -13.58 36.27
N PHE A 17 -19.38 -13.26 35.90
CA PHE A 17 -18.90 -13.33 34.53
C PHE A 17 -19.29 -14.68 33.92
N THR A 18 -19.98 -14.64 32.79
CA THR A 18 -20.34 -15.90 32.13
C THR A 18 -19.10 -16.46 31.43
N LEU A 19 -18.89 -17.78 31.47
CA LEU A 19 -17.78 -18.41 30.71
C LEU A 19 -17.87 -18.13 29.20
N ILE A 20 -19.10 -17.91 28.69
CA ILE A 20 -19.31 -17.56 27.29
C ILE A 20 -18.81 -16.15 26.98
N GLU A 21 -18.89 -15.21 27.92
CA GLU A 21 -18.43 -13.83 27.73
C GLU A 21 -16.91 -13.74 27.60
N THR A 22 -16.16 -14.43 28.45
CA THR A 22 -14.70 -14.49 28.31
C THR A 22 -14.27 -15.21 27.03
N LEU A 23 -14.98 -16.28 26.65
CA LEU A 23 -14.77 -16.98 25.40
C LEU A 23 -15.03 -16.08 24.19
N VAL A 24 -16.13 -15.33 24.18
CA VAL A 24 -16.45 -14.37 23.12
C VAL A 24 -15.40 -13.26 23.06
N ALA A 25 -14.94 -12.73 24.20
CA ALA A 25 -13.88 -11.73 24.23
C ALA A 25 -12.57 -12.26 23.62
N VAL A 26 -12.18 -13.50 23.94
CA VAL A 26 -11.00 -14.15 23.36
C VAL A 26 -11.18 -14.41 21.86
N MET A 27 -12.38 -14.80 21.41
CA MET A 27 -12.67 -14.97 19.99
C MET A 27 -12.54 -13.66 19.21
N ILE A 28 -13.13 -12.57 19.74
CA ILE A 28 -13.00 -11.24 19.14
C ILE A 28 -11.53 -10.83 19.09
N LEU A 29 -10.80 -11.00 20.19
CA LEU A 29 -9.37 -10.67 20.26
C LEU A 29 -8.55 -11.45 19.21
N ALA A 30 -8.80 -12.75 19.05
CA ALA A 30 -8.11 -13.58 18.08
C ALA A 30 -8.38 -13.11 16.63
N ILE A 31 -9.64 -12.82 16.29
CA ILE A 31 -10.02 -12.30 14.97
C ILE A 31 -9.37 -10.93 14.74
N SER A 32 -9.43 -10.02 15.71
CA SER A 32 -8.81 -8.71 15.63
C SER A 32 -7.30 -8.81 15.38
N LEU A 33 -6.60 -9.72 16.07
CA LEU A 33 -5.17 -9.92 15.87
C LEU A 33 -4.84 -10.38 14.44
N VAL A 34 -5.65 -11.29 13.88
CA VAL A 34 -5.50 -11.72 12.48
C VAL A 34 -5.67 -10.56 11.51
N VAL A 35 -6.70 -9.73 11.71
CA VAL A 35 -6.94 -8.54 10.87
C VAL A 35 -5.78 -7.55 10.98
N VAL A 36 -5.27 -7.30 12.18
CA VAL A 36 -4.10 -6.43 12.40
C VAL A 36 -2.88 -6.95 11.64
N MET A 37 -2.59 -8.25 11.72
CA MET A 37 -1.48 -8.86 10.98
C MET A 37 -1.65 -8.74 9.46
N GLN A 38 -2.87 -8.92 8.96
CA GLN A 38 -3.18 -8.74 7.53
C GLN A 38 -2.96 -7.29 7.07
N LEU A 39 -3.40 -6.31 7.87
CA LEU A 39 -3.18 -4.89 7.58
C LEU A 39 -1.70 -4.53 7.57
N PHE A 40 -0.92 -5.02 8.54
CA PHE A 40 0.53 -4.82 8.54
C PHE A 40 1.19 -5.45 7.31
N SER A 41 0.84 -6.69 6.96
CA SER A 41 1.35 -7.33 5.75
C SER A 41 0.99 -6.56 4.48
N GLY A 42 -0.23 -6.03 4.39
CA GLY A 42 -0.67 -5.19 3.28
C GLY A 42 0.11 -3.88 3.20
N GLY A 43 0.32 -3.22 4.36
CA GLY A 43 1.11 -1.98 4.46
C GLY A 43 2.56 -2.16 4.03
N LEU A 44 3.22 -3.25 4.46
CA LEU A 44 4.58 -3.58 4.04
C LEU A 44 4.67 -3.83 2.53
N LYS A 45 3.69 -4.55 1.95
CA LYS A 45 3.64 -4.79 0.51
C LYS A 45 3.45 -3.48 -0.27
N ALA A 46 2.54 -2.62 0.18
CA ALA A 46 2.32 -1.32 -0.43
C ALA A 46 3.58 -0.45 -0.38
N ASN A 47 4.27 -0.42 0.77
CA ASN A 47 5.52 0.31 0.92
C ASN A 47 6.61 -0.21 -0.02
N ARG A 48 6.74 -1.54 -0.17
CA ARG A 48 7.69 -2.13 -1.13
C ARG A 48 7.40 -1.68 -2.56
N ILE A 49 6.14 -1.76 -3.01
CA ILE A 49 5.75 -1.33 -4.35
C ILE A 49 6.08 0.15 -4.58
N SER A 50 5.81 1.01 -3.59
CA SER A 50 6.15 2.43 -3.69
C SER A 50 7.66 2.66 -3.80
N ASN A 51 8.48 1.92 -3.04
CA ASN A 51 9.94 2.01 -3.16
C ASN A 51 10.42 1.53 -4.53
N ASP A 52 9.96 0.36 -4.99
CA ASP A 52 10.34 -0.21 -6.29
C ASP A 52 10.03 0.79 -7.44
N TYR A 53 8.90 1.50 -7.35
CA TYR A 53 8.55 2.56 -8.30
C TYR A 53 9.52 3.75 -8.26
N LEU A 54 9.87 4.23 -7.07
CA LEU A 54 10.82 5.34 -6.92
C LEU A 54 12.21 4.97 -7.45
N TYR A 55 12.69 3.77 -7.15
CA TYR A 55 13.95 3.26 -7.71
C TYR A 55 13.93 3.22 -9.23
N GLY A 56 12.83 2.74 -9.83
CA GLY A 56 12.65 2.78 -11.29
C GLY A 56 12.71 4.19 -11.87
N ILE A 57 12.10 5.19 -11.20
CA ILE A 57 12.23 6.60 -11.63
C ILE A 57 13.67 7.09 -11.53
N PHE A 58 14.38 6.80 -10.44
CA PHE A 58 15.77 7.20 -10.29
C PHE A 58 16.65 6.62 -11.41
N HIS A 59 16.48 5.34 -11.72
CA HIS A 59 17.19 4.70 -12.83
C HIS A 59 16.85 5.32 -14.19
N ALA A 60 15.57 5.64 -14.43
CA ALA A 60 15.16 6.31 -15.66
C ALA A 60 15.81 7.70 -15.77
N SER A 61 15.84 8.47 -14.67
CA SER A 61 16.50 9.78 -14.64
C SER A 61 18.00 9.69 -14.85
N GLU A 62 18.67 8.74 -14.20
CA GLU A 62 20.11 8.47 -14.39
C GLU A 62 20.43 8.12 -15.85
N LYS A 63 19.66 7.21 -16.46
CA LYS A 63 19.87 6.81 -17.85
C LYS A 63 19.57 7.95 -18.82
N MET A 64 18.55 8.76 -18.55
CA MET A 64 18.25 9.95 -19.34
C MET A 64 19.42 10.94 -19.29
N GLU A 65 19.97 11.21 -18.11
CA GLU A 65 21.11 12.10 -17.94
C GLU A 65 22.35 11.56 -18.67
N GLU A 66 22.62 10.25 -18.56
CA GLU A 66 23.71 9.59 -19.30
C GLU A 66 23.56 9.76 -20.81
N LEU A 67 22.35 9.55 -21.37
CA LEU A 67 22.09 9.72 -22.80
C LEU A 67 22.22 11.18 -23.25
N LEU A 68 21.75 12.13 -22.43
CA LEU A 68 21.84 13.57 -22.73
C LEU A 68 23.27 14.12 -22.66
N LEU A 69 24.18 13.42 -21.95
CA LEU A 69 25.60 13.75 -21.93
C LEU A 69 26.36 13.25 -23.17
N ALA A 70 25.72 12.46 -24.04
CA ALA A 70 26.35 11.99 -25.27
C ALA A 70 26.72 13.18 -26.18
N PRO A 71 27.86 13.14 -26.88
CA PRO A 71 28.29 14.22 -27.79
C PRO A 71 27.29 14.51 -28.91
N GLU A 72 26.53 13.50 -29.33
CA GLU A 72 25.51 13.59 -30.36
C GLU A 72 24.37 12.63 -30.02
N LEU A 73 23.13 13.14 -30.06
CA LEU A 73 21.92 12.35 -29.88
C LEU A 73 21.51 11.76 -31.21
N LEU A 74 21.72 10.45 -31.37
CA LEU A 74 21.31 9.74 -32.58
C LEU A 74 19.88 9.21 -32.40
N PRO A 75 18.99 9.42 -33.37
CA PRO A 75 17.65 8.88 -33.32
C PRO A 75 17.68 7.34 -33.33
N GLY A 76 16.75 6.73 -32.61
CA GLY A 76 16.65 5.28 -32.49
C GLY A 76 16.10 4.80 -31.16
N SER A 77 15.96 3.47 -31.05
CA SER A 77 15.59 2.79 -29.82
C SER A 77 16.82 2.10 -29.22
N PHE A 78 17.02 2.30 -27.94
CA PHE A 78 18.12 1.77 -27.14
C PHE A 78 17.52 1.02 -25.95
N SER A 79 18.14 -0.08 -25.52
CA SER A 79 17.67 -0.83 -24.36
C SER A 79 18.84 -1.47 -23.62
N GLY A 80 18.59 -1.84 -22.37
CA GLY A 80 19.56 -2.51 -21.53
C GLY A 80 19.01 -2.90 -20.17
N ASP A 81 19.90 -3.38 -19.32
CA ASP A 81 19.64 -3.81 -17.95
C ASP A 81 20.62 -3.09 -17.02
N PHE A 82 20.17 -2.72 -15.83
CA PHE A 82 21.01 -2.16 -14.77
C PHE A 82 21.68 -3.28 -13.93
N GLY A 83 21.22 -4.52 -14.04
CA GLY A 83 21.80 -5.69 -13.37
C GLY A 83 21.29 -5.92 -11.94
N ASP A 84 20.41 -5.05 -11.45
CA ASP A 84 19.72 -5.12 -10.16
C ASP A 84 18.24 -5.49 -10.28
N GLY A 85 17.81 -5.88 -11.49
CA GLY A 85 16.44 -6.28 -11.80
C GLY A 85 15.62 -5.21 -12.52
N TYR A 86 16.18 -4.01 -12.76
CA TYR A 86 15.55 -2.98 -13.59
C TYR A 86 16.04 -3.04 -15.04
N GLN A 87 15.09 -3.03 -15.98
CA GLN A 87 15.38 -2.92 -17.40
C GLN A 87 14.96 -1.54 -17.89
N TRP A 88 15.69 -1.02 -18.88
CA TRP A 88 15.39 0.27 -19.49
C TRP A 88 15.25 0.16 -20.99
N GLU A 89 14.43 1.06 -21.53
CA GLU A 89 14.24 1.32 -22.94
C GLU A 89 14.20 2.84 -23.13
N ALA A 90 14.88 3.34 -24.15
CA ALA A 90 14.92 4.75 -24.50
C ALA A 90 14.68 4.90 -26.00
N VAL A 91 13.86 5.88 -26.37
CA VAL A 91 13.57 6.23 -27.76
C VAL A 91 13.94 7.69 -27.96
N ILE A 92 14.74 7.95 -28.99
CA ILE A 92 15.16 9.30 -29.39
C ILE A 92 14.60 9.53 -30.79
N ASP A 93 13.80 10.57 -30.93
CA ASP A 93 13.21 11.00 -32.20
C ASP A 93 13.38 12.51 -32.38
N PHE A 94 13.46 12.95 -33.64
CA PHE A 94 13.42 14.38 -33.96
C PHE A 94 11.98 14.87 -33.92
N ILE A 95 11.76 16.02 -33.31
CA ILE A 95 10.46 16.70 -33.34
C ILE A 95 10.41 17.54 -34.62
N GLU A 96 9.41 17.31 -35.48
CA GLU A 96 9.12 18.21 -36.60
C GLU A 96 8.47 19.50 -36.04
N ASP A 97 9.08 20.66 -36.30
CA ASP A 97 8.51 21.96 -35.91
C ASP A 97 7.28 22.27 -36.78
N GLU A 98 6.08 22.16 -36.23
CA GLU A 98 4.81 22.50 -36.90
C GLU A 98 4.59 24.03 -37.09
N GLU A 99 5.50 24.90 -36.66
CA GLU A 99 5.28 26.37 -36.60
C GLU A 99 5.66 27.18 -37.86
N ALA A 100 5.96 26.56 -39.01
CA ALA A 100 6.47 27.27 -40.19
C ALA A 100 5.45 27.62 -41.31
N GLU A 101 4.14 27.34 -41.16
CA GLU A 101 3.15 27.56 -42.24
C GLU A 101 2.12 28.69 -42.03
N GLU A 102 2.17 29.49 -40.96
CA GLU A 102 1.23 30.62 -40.75
C GLU A 102 1.76 32.02 -41.15
N GLY A 103 2.70 32.08 -42.11
CA GLY A 103 3.23 33.38 -42.55
C GLY A 103 3.85 33.39 -43.94
N ALA A 104 3.03 33.27 -44.99
CA ALA A 104 3.39 33.68 -46.35
C ALA A 104 2.19 34.27 -47.10
#